data_AF-A0A1S4CU64-F1
#
_entry.id   AF-A0A1S4CU64-F1
#
_cell.length_a   1.000
_cell.length_b   1.000
_cell.length_c   1.000
_cell.angle_alpha   90.00
_cell.angle_beta   90.00
_cell.angle_gamma   90.00
#
_symmetry.space_group_name_H-M   'P 1'
#
loop_
_entity.id
_entity.type
_entity.pdbx_description
1 polymer ?
#
loop_
_entity_poly.entity_id
_entity_poly.type
_entity_poly.pdbx_seq_one_letter_code
_entity_poly.pdbx_strand_id
1 'polypeptide(L)'
;MRWDVSIMLEVWRQALESKNFKLSRSETEYLECKFSDERYEEEVEASIETQVIPKRYSFKYLESIIQGNREIDEDVTQHIRADWMRWRLASGVLCDKNVPLRLKGKFYMVVVRPVMLYGAECWLVKKFHVQKMSITEMRMLR
;
A
#
# COMPACT_ATOMS: atom_id res chain seq x y z
N MET A 1 -18.75 10.85 15.25
CA MET A 1 -18.03 9.69 14.68
C MET A 1 -16.60 9.53 15.18
N ARG A 2 -15.81 10.59 15.41
CA ARG A 2 -14.42 10.46 15.88
C ARG A 2 -14.25 10.15 17.36
N TRP A 3 -15.13 10.67 18.22
CA TRP A 3 -15.23 10.25 19.63
C TRP A 3 -15.42 8.74 19.75
N ASP A 4 -16.18 8.13 18.83
CA ASP A 4 -16.37 6.69 18.76
C ASP A 4 -15.06 5.94 18.47
N VAL A 5 -14.13 6.52 17.71
CA VAL A 5 -12.83 5.90 17.39
C VAL A 5 -11.94 5.82 18.63
N SER A 6 -11.80 6.90 19.40
CA SER A 6 -11.00 6.90 20.64
C SER A 6 -11.60 5.95 21.68
N ILE A 7 -12.93 5.91 21.81
CA ILE A 7 -13.62 4.96 22.70
C ILE A 7 -13.34 3.51 22.25
N MET A 8 -13.46 3.22 20.95
CA MET A 8 -13.21 1.87 20.44
C MET A 8 -11.75 1.46 20.63
N LEU A 9 -10.79 2.36 20.40
CA LEU A 9 -9.36 2.07 20.64
C LEU A 9 -9.09 1.69 22.10
N GLU A 10 -9.75 2.35 23.04
CA GLU A 10 -9.65 2.04 24.47
C GLU A 10 -10.27 0.67 24.81
N VAL A 11 -11.40 0.33 24.19
CA VAL A 11 -12.01 -1.02 24.31
C VAL A 11 -11.06 -2.10 23.77
N TRP A 12 -10.48 -1.89 22.59
CA TRP A 12 -9.53 -2.83 22.00
C TRP A 12 -8.27 -2.97 22.83
N ARG A 13 -7.74 -1.87 23.39
CA ARG A 13 -6.61 -1.89 24.31
C ARG A 13 -6.89 -2.79 25.51
N GLN A 14 -8.00 -2.57 26.20
CA GLN A 14 -8.39 -3.37 27.37
C GLN A 14 -8.60 -4.84 27.02
N ALA A 15 -9.23 -5.13 25.87
CA ALA A 15 -9.41 -6.50 25.40
C ALA A 15 -8.08 -7.20 25.13
N LEU A 16 -7.13 -6.52 24.48
CA LEU A 16 -5.78 -7.05 24.21
C LEU A 16 -4.99 -7.26 25.51
N GLU A 17 -5.04 -6.30 26.44
CA GLU A 17 -4.38 -6.40 27.74
C GLU A 17 -4.93 -7.55 28.59
N SER A 18 -6.24 -7.84 28.52
CA SER A 18 -6.84 -9.00 29.19
C SER A 18 -6.29 -10.34 28.68
N LYS A 19 -5.67 -10.34 27.50
CA LYS A 19 -5.02 -11.49 26.86
C LYS A 19 -3.49 -11.39 26.90
N ASN A 20 -2.94 -10.49 27.72
CA ASN A 20 -1.51 -10.19 27.84
C ASN A 20 -0.84 -9.65 26.57
N PHE A 21 -1.61 -9.09 25.63
CA PHE A 21 -1.07 -8.34 24.49
C PHE A 21 -1.00 -6.85 24.82
N LYS A 22 -0.05 -6.14 24.20
CA LYS A 22 0.12 -4.69 24.35
C LYS A 22 0.17 -4.03 22.99
N LEU A 23 -0.45 -2.85 22.88
CA LEU A 23 -0.37 -2.01 21.69
C LEU A 23 0.98 -1.28 21.65
N SER A 24 1.62 -1.35 20.48
CA SER A 24 2.84 -0.60 20.21
C SER A 24 2.50 0.86 19.93
N ARG A 25 2.75 1.74 20.90
CA ARG A 25 2.58 3.20 20.74
C ARG A 25 3.53 3.77 19.68
N SER A 26 4.66 3.09 19.51
CA SER A 26 5.60 3.11 18.39
C SER A 26 5.01 3.25 17.00
N GLU A 27 4.17 2.27 16.73
CA GLU A 27 3.80 1.81 15.39
C GLU A 27 2.33 2.06 15.12
N THR A 28 1.58 2.46 16.14
CA THR A 28 0.17 2.83 16.00
C THR A 28 0.10 4.22 15.42
N GLU A 29 -0.45 4.31 14.22
CA GLU A 29 -0.76 5.54 13.52
C GLU A 29 -2.20 5.45 13.04
N TYR A 30 -2.84 6.58 12.74
CA TYR A 30 -4.18 6.56 12.15
C TYR A 30 -4.24 7.35 10.85
N LEU A 31 -5.08 6.87 9.94
CA LEU A 31 -5.36 7.53 8.68
C LEU A 31 -6.85 7.87 8.63
N GLU A 32 -7.15 9.13 8.32
CA GLU A 32 -8.52 9.58 8.13
C GLU A 32 -8.90 9.44 6.66
N CYS A 33 -9.87 8.57 6.38
CA CYS A 33 -10.53 8.50 5.08
C CYS A 33 -11.77 9.40 5.12
N LYS A 34 -11.75 10.52 4.40
CA LYS A 34 -12.93 11.38 4.28
C LYS A 34 -13.93 10.73 3.33
N PHE A 35 -15.12 10.40 3.81
CA PHE A 35 -16.21 9.83 2.99
C PHE A 35 -17.29 10.80 2.54
N SER A 36 -17.32 11.99 3.10
CA SER A 36 -18.17 13.09 2.67
C SER A 36 -17.35 14.39 2.60
N ASP A 37 -17.82 15.34 1.79
CA ASP A 37 -17.32 16.72 1.72
C ASP A 37 -17.89 17.62 2.82
N GLU A 38 -18.57 17.02 3.81
CA GLU A 38 -19.18 17.77 4.90
C GLU A 38 -18.09 18.35 5.81
N ARG A 39 -17.99 19.68 5.80
CA ARG A 39 -17.20 20.45 6.76
C ARG A 39 -17.93 20.48 8.10
N TYR A 40 -17.90 19.37 8.83
CA TYR A 40 -18.35 19.36 10.22
C TYR A 40 -17.36 18.64 11.13
N GLU A 41 -17.27 19.23 12.32
CA GLU A 41 -16.53 18.87 13.53
C GLU A 41 -15.08 19.35 13.62
N GLU A 42 -14.78 20.00 14.76
CA GLU A 42 -13.44 20.29 15.27
C GLU A 42 -12.51 19.10 15.02
N GLU A 43 -11.25 19.37 14.69
CA GLU A 43 -10.24 18.34 14.46
C GLU A 43 -9.91 17.63 15.79
N VAL A 44 -10.78 16.72 16.22
CA VAL A 44 -10.57 15.89 17.41
C VAL A 44 -9.52 14.84 17.07
N GLU A 45 -8.36 14.97 17.70
CA GLU A 45 -7.26 14.03 17.57
C GLU A 45 -7.58 12.70 18.27
N ALA A 46 -7.28 11.58 17.60
CA ALA A 46 -7.40 10.26 18.21
C ALA A 46 -6.29 10.07 19.26
N SER A 47 -6.65 9.56 20.43
CA SER A 47 -5.70 9.30 21.52
C SER A 47 -5.96 7.96 22.20
N ILE A 48 -4.89 7.37 22.75
CA ILE A 48 -4.92 6.19 23.62
C ILE A 48 -4.29 6.58 24.95
N GLU A 49 -4.99 6.34 26.07
CA GLU A 49 -4.49 6.68 27.42
C GLU A 49 -3.91 8.11 27.49
N THR A 50 -4.57 9.11 26.89
CA THR A 50 -4.15 10.52 26.77
C THR A 50 -3.01 10.83 25.79
N GLN A 51 -2.33 9.82 25.23
CA GLN A 51 -1.33 10.03 24.18
C GLN A 51 -1.99 10.16 22.81
N VAL A 52 -1.73 11.27 22.13
CA VAL A 52 -2.18 11.51 20.76
C VAL A 52 -1.47 10.55 19.80
N ILE A 53 -2.25 9.88 18.96
CA ILE A 53 -1.75 9.02 17.89
C ILE A 53 -1.41 9.92 16.68
N PRO A 54 -0.28 9.72 16.00
CA PRO A 54 0.03 10.50 14.81
C PRO A 54 -0.97 10.22 13.69
N LYS A 55 -1.51 11.30 13.10
CA LYS A 55 -2.30 11.26 11.88
C LYS A 55 -1.39 11.13 10.66
N ARG A 56 -1.73 10.24 9.73
CA ARG A 56 -1.04 10.06 8.46
C ARG A 56 -1.96 10.30 7.27
N TYR A 57 -1.36 10.76 6.18
CA TYR A 57 -2.04 10.94 4.90
C TYR A 57 -2.01 9.69 4.03
N SER A 58 -0.96 8.88 4.17
CA SER A 58 -0.87 7.55 3.60
C SER A 58 -0.33 6.56 4.62
N PHE A 59 -0.77 5.31 4.51
CA PHE A 59 -0.43 4.24 5.43
C PHE A 59 -0.08 2.98 4.65
N LYS A 60 1.04 2.33 5.01
CA LYS A 60 1.44 1.06 4.40
C LYS A 60 0.83 -0.10 5.17
N TYR A 61 0.05 -0.93 4.48
CA TYR A 61 -0.57 -2.12 5.04
C TYR A 61 -0.40 -3.31 4.09
N LEU A 62 0.21 -4.40 4.58
CA LEU A 62 0.41 -5.65 3.83
C LEU A 62 0.89 -5.43 2.38
N GLU A 63 1.90 -4.55 2.22
CA GLU A 63 2.51 -4.16 0.93
C GLU A 63 1.67 -3.26 0.01
N SER A 64 0.47 -2.87 0.41
CA SER A 64 -0.29 -1.80 -0.25
C SER A 64 -0.14 -0.48 0.49
N ILE A 65 -0.26 0.63 -0.24
CA ILE A 65 -0.37 1.98 0.33
C ILE A 65 -1.83 2.44 0.23
N ILE A 66 -2.42 2.72 1.39
CA ILE A 66 -3.75 3.33 1.49
C ILE A 66 -3.56 4.84 1.60
N GLN A 67 -4.19 5.62 0.72
CA GLN A 67 -4.15 7.08 0.77
C GLN A 67 -5.49 7.63 1.28
N GLY A 68 -5.45 8.68 2.12
CA GLY A 68 -6.66 9.29 2.69
C GLY A 68 -7.58 9.95 1.67
N ASN A 69 -7.04 10.34 0.50
CA ASN A 69 -7.79 10.83 -0.65
C ASN A 69 -8.32 9.71 -1.56
N ARG A 70 -8.07 8.43 -1.22
CA ARG A 70 -8.47 7.24 -1.99
C ARG A 70 -7.86 7.11 -3.38
N GLU A 71 -6.89 7.94 -3.70
CA GLU A 71 -6.09 7.72 -4.89
C GLU A 71 -5.20 6.50 -4.67
N ILE A 72 -4.76 5.90 -5.78
CA ILE A 72 -3.86 4.73 -5.79
C ILE A 72 -2.47 5.10 -6.31
N ASP A 73 -2.17 6.39 -6.45
CA ASP A 73 -0.93 6.89 -7.07
C ASP A 73 0.33 6.41 -6.34
N GLU A 74 0.32 6.50 -5.01
CA GLU A 74 1.43 6.05 -4.18
C GLU A 74 1.60 4.53 -4.27
N ASP A 75 0.48 3.80 -4.24
CA ASP A 75 0.49 2.34 -4.29
C ASP A 75 1.02 1.82 -5.64
N VAL A 76 0.52 2.37 -6.74
CA VAL A 76 1.00 2.07 -8.10
C VAL A 76 2.49 2.41 -8.22
N THR A 77 2.93 3.53 -7.66
CA THR A 77 4.36 3.89 -7.68
C THR A 77 5.21 2.94 -6.83
N GLN A 78 4.72 2.47 -5.68
CA GLN A 78 5.43 1.48 -4.87
C GLN A 78 5.56 0.14 -5.62
N HIS A 79 4.48 -0.34 -6.23
CA HIS A 79 4.47 -1.58 -7.01
C HIS A 79 5.39 -1.49 -8.23
N ILE A 80 5.39 -0.37 -8.96
CA ILE A 80 6.35 -0.13 -10.06
C ILE A 80 7.80 -0.17 -9.57
N ARG A 81 8.11 0.43 -8.41
CA ARG A 81 9.46 0.39 -7.84
C ARG A 81 9.86 -1.03 -7.44
N ALA A 82 8.96 -1.76 -6.79
CA ALA A 82 9.17 -3.16 -6.41
C ALA A 82 9.41 -4.04 -7.64
N ASP A 83 8.63 -3.85 -8.70
CA ASP A 83 8.76 -4.57 -9.97
C ASP A 83 10.12 -4.28 -10.64
N TRP A 84 10.58 -3.02 -10.64
CA TRP A 84 11.93 -2.67 -11.12
C TRP A 84 13.04 -3.33 -10.33
N MET A 85 12.91 -3.42 -9.01
CA MET A 85 13.89 -4.14 -8.18
C MET A 85 13.90 -5.63 -8.54
N ARG A 86 12.71 -6.23 -8.72
CA ARG A 86 12.58 -7.63 -9.12
C ARG A 86 13.17 -7.91 -10.49
N TRP A 87 12.88 -7.05 -11.48
CA TRP A 87 13.46 -7.10 -12.81
C TRP A 87 14.98 -6.99 -12.78
N ARG A 88 15.53 -6.07 -11.98
CA ARG A 88 17.00 -5.91 -11.84
C ARG A 88 17.65 -7.17 -11.30
N LEU A 89 17.05 -7.83 -10.31
CA LEU A 89 17.53 -9.12 -9.79
C LEU A 89 17.43 -10.24 -10.84
N ALA A 90 16.39 -10.21 -11.67
CA ALA A 90 16.14 -11.14 -12.76
C ALA A 90 16.98 -10.87 -14.04
N SER A 91 17.73 -9.77 -14.08
CA SER A 91 18.44 -9.31 -15.29
C SER A 91 19.42 -10.35 -15.85
N GLY A 92 20.01 -11.20 -15.00
CA GLY A 92 20.89 -12.30 -15.45
C GLY A 92 20.19 -13.30 -16.38
N VAL A 93 18.89 -13.51 -16.25
CA VAL A 93 18.10 -14.36 -17.17
C VAL A 93 17.49 -13.53 -18.30
N LEU A 94 16.96 -12.35 -17.97
CA LEU A 94 16.23 -11.50 -18.93
C LEU A 94 17.16 -10.84 -19.97
N CYS A 95 18.38 -10.49 -19.58
CA CYS A 95 19.36 -9.84 -20.47
C CYS A 95 20.33 -10.84 -21.12
N ASP A 96 20.33 -12.13 -20.73
CA ASP A 96 21.24 -13.12 -21.32
C ASP A 96 20.84 -13.47 -22.76
N LYS A 97 21.75 -13.23 -23.70
CA LYS A 97 21.57 -13.52 -25.13
C LYS A 97 21.36 -15.01 -25.44
N ASN A 98 21.79 -15.91 -24.56
CA ASN A 98 21.69 -17.36 -24.75
C ASN A 98 20.30 -17.90 -24.35
N VAL A 99 19.52 -17.15 -23.58
CA VAL A 99 18.19 -17.57 -23.15
C VAL A 99 17.17 -17.28 -24.26
N PRO A 100 16.40 -18.28 -24.73
CA PRO A 100 15.39 -18.07 -25.77
C PRO A 100 14.34 -17.04 -25.34
N LEU A 101 13.92 -16.15 -26.25
CA LEU A 101 12.92 -15.10 -25.99
C LEU A 101 11.62 -15.65 -25.40
N ARG A 102 11.16 -16.82 -25.88
CA ARG A 102 9.95 -17.48 -25.37
C ARG A 102 10.07 -17.84 -23.88
N LEU A 103 11.27 -18.24 -23.43
CA LEU A 103 11.53 -18.56 -22.03
C LEU A 103 11.62 -17.28 -21.19
N LYS A 104 12.28 -16.23 -21.70
CA LYS A 104 12.32 -14.92 -21.05
C LYS A 104 10.93 -14.33 -20.83
N GLY A 105 10.04 -14.44 -21.81
CA GLY A 105 8.65 -13.98 -21.69
C GLY A 105 7.89 -14.72 -20.58
N LYS A 106 8.02 -16.05 -20.51
CA LYS A 106 7.44 -16.84 -19.41
C LYS A 106 8.05 -16.47 -18.05
N PHE A 107 9.36 -16.32 -18.00
CA PHE A 107 10.08 -15.94 -16.79
C PHE A 107 9.61 -14.58 -16.28
N TYR A 108 9.52 -13.57 -17.15
CA TYR A 108 8.99 -12.24 -16.82
C TYR A 108 7.57 -12.33 -16.26
N MET A 109 6.68 -13.06 -16.94
CA MET A 109 5.29 -13.23 -16.54
C MET A 109 5.12 -13.87 -15.16
N VAL A 110 6.05 -14.75 -14.76
CA VAL A 110 5.97 -15.49 -13.48
C VAL A 110 6.73 -14.80 -12.35
N VAL A 111 7.85 -14.13 -12.65
CA VAL A 111 8.78 -13.64 -11.61
C VAL A 111 8.67 -12.14 -11.38
N VAL A 112 8.42 -11.38 -12.43
CA VAL A 112 8.45 -9.91 -12.42
C VAL A 112 7.02 -9.40 -12.37
N ARG A 113 6.23 -9.62 -13.44
CA ARG A 113 4.87 -9.10 -13.62
C ARG A 113 3.93 -9.23 -12.40
N PRO A 114 3.92 -10.33 -11.61
CA PRO A 114 3.06 -10.41 -10.44
C PRO A 114 3.34 -9.35 -9.38
N VAL A 115 4.59 -8.87 -9.26
CA VAL A 115 4.96 -7.82 -8.30
C VAL A 115 4.27 -6.50 -8.62
N MET A 116 4.05 -6.19 -9.90
CA MET A 116 3.33 -4.99 -10.30
C MET A 116 1.80 -5.13 -10.18
N LEU A 117 1.28 -6.36 -10.25
CA LEU A 117 -0.16 -6.65 -10.32
C LEU A 117 -0.78 -7.15 -9.01
N TYR A 118 0.03 -7.45 -8.00
CA TYR A 118 -0.46 -7.88 -6.70
C TYR A 118 -1.35 -6.78 -6.08
N GLY A 119 -2.55 -7.16 -5.61
CA GLY A 119 -3.51 -6.23 -5.02
C GLY A 119 -4.22 -5.30 -6.02
N ALA A 120 -3.92 -5.40 -7.32
CA ALA A 120 -4.53 -4.55 -8.34
C ALA A 120 -6.02 -4.81 -8.54
N GLU A 121 -6.53 -5.98 -8.13
CA GLU A 121 -7.97 -6.31 -8.10
C GLU A 121 -8.77 -5.40 -7.16
N CYS A 122 -8.11 -4.80 -6.16
CA CYS A 122 -8.72 -3.88 -5.20
C CYS A 122 -8.57 -2.40 -5.60
N TRP A 123 -7.86 -2.10 -6.69
CA TRP A 123 -7.60 -0.73 -7.10
C TRP A 123 -8.78 -0.12 -7.87
N LEU A 124 -9.09 1.13 -7.54
CA LEU A 124 -9.94 1.96 -8.39
C LEU A 124 -9.11 2.56 -9.53
N VAL A 125 -8.85 1.76 -10.56
CA VAL A 125 -7.91 2.11 -11.63
C VAL A 125 -8.49 3.11 -12.63
N LYS A 126 -7.79 4.23 -12.81
CA LYS A 126 -7.98 5.22 -13.90
C LYS A 126 -7.06 4.93 -15.09
N LYS A 127 -7.43 5.45 -16.28
CA LYS A 127 -6.69 5.25 -17.55
C LYS A 127 -5.19 5.59 -17.45
N PHE A 128 -4.85 6.68 -16.77
CA PHE A 128 -3.45 7.10 -16.68
C PHE A 128 -2.60 6.13 -15.84
N HIS A 129 -3.17 5.47 -14.82
CA HIS A 129 -2.44 4.45 -14.05
C HIS A 129 -2.13 3.23 -14.92
N VAL A 130 -3.11 2.74 -15.70
CA VAL A 130 -2.88 1.64 -16.67
C VAL A 130 -1.80 2.02 -17.67
N GLN A 131 -1.85 3.24 -18.19
CA GLN A 131 -0.84 3.74 -19.13
C GLN A 131 0.56 3.79 -18.47
N LYS A 132 0.65 4.26 -17.22
CA LYS A 132 1.91 4.31 -16.46
C LYS A 132 2.50 2.93 -16.22
N MET A 133 1.67 1.94 -15.87
CA MET A 133 2.09 0.55 -15.71
C MET A 133 2.51 -0.08 -17.04
N SER A 134 1.74 0.14 -18.12
CA SER A 134 2.08 -0.37 -19.46
C SER A 134 3.41 0.20 -19.97
N ILE A 135 3.65 1.51 -19.81
CA ILE A 135 4.93 2.12 -20.18
C ILE A 135 6.09 1.49 -19.39
N THR A 136 5.85 1.17 -18.11
CA THR A 136 6.84 0.52 -17.25
C THR A 136 7.16 -0.89 -17.73
N GLU A 137 6.14 -1.71 -17.99
CA GLU A 137 6.28 -3.07 -18.53
C GLU A 137 7.03 -3.06 -19.87
N MET A 138 6.67 -2.16 -20.80
CA MET A 138 7.34 -2.02 -22.09
C MET A 138 8.82 -1.62 -21.97
N ARG A 139 9.19 -0.87 -20.94
CA ARG A 139 10.59 -0.52 -20.67
C ARG A 139 11.41 -1.69 -20.12
N MET A 140 10.78 -2.60 -19.38
CA MET A 140 11.43 -3.79 -18.83
C MET A 140 11.60 -4.91 -19.85
N LEU A 141 10.73 -4.99 -20.84
CA LEU A 141 10.74 -6.03 -21.88
C LEU A 141 11.64 -5.70 -23.08
N ARG A 142 12.25 -4.51 -23.10
CA ARG A 142 13.14 -4.05 -24.17
C ARG A 142 14.53 -4.68 -24.05
#